data_AF-A0A4V1ERU5-F1
#
_entry.id   AF-A0A4V1ERU5-F1
#
_cell.length_a   1.000
_cell.length_b   1.000
_cell.length_c   1.000
_cell.angle_alpha   90.00
_cell.angle_beta   90.00
_cell.angle_gamma   90.00
#
_symmetry.space_group_name_H-M   'P 1'
#
loop_
_entity.id
_entity.type
_entity.pdbx_description
1 polymer ?
#
loop_
_entity_poly.entity_id
_entity_poly.type
_entity_poly.pdbx_seq_one_letter_code
_entity_poly.pdbx_strand_id
1 'polypeptide(L)'
;MQPPLTIDALYDFAWAHWLSIGLLSATILVFAAVAFFRWRLKRSWQRLIEEGVEDLDAFGESAALDERDRRALQLVKELRREVWDVSPADLDVGFEALFQKAARVVCSVAAVYHPDAPKPEYEATLLESLLLARRVNTRIIRLTRFGPFRLLAERRLNEYQKAYETYRKFQDSPLVQTLKKHRHLYRMVRWAIHLKNIQNPVYWAGRELSREGSVLLLRWFHAHFIQQVGREAIRIYGRRPFLKEEERELTLLLYRLYHLHRHWGGPSSDEWRLWAAFTARAPLLDAEARMSVVDNVANGRLPDAVEAFLPKTRMGIQWYRKGIRKMLEEDPHASERKRMVLERELAGLSGGSAKSATGCPAAGASEKDRTSPAGCGS
;
A
#
# COMPACT_ATOMS: atom_id res chain seq x y z
N MET A 1 17.20 52.94 -41.20
CA MET A 1 18.07 51.79 -40.90
C MET A 1 18.39 51.83 -39.42
N GLN A 2 17.90 50.88 -38.62
CA GLN A 2 18.28 50.79 -37.21
C GLN A 2 19.70 50.19 -37.14
N PRO A 3 20.62 50.79 -36.36
CA PRO A 3 21.97 50.25 -36.23
C PRO A 3 21.93 48.85 -35.62
N PRO A 4 22.84 47.94 -36.02
CA PRO A 4 22.91 46.62 -35.44
C PRO A 4 23.19 46.73 -33.94
N LEU A 5 22.48 45.95 -33.12
CA LEU A 5 22.74 45.82 -31.69
C LEU A 5 24.19 45.34 -31.50
N THR A 6 25.07 46.26 -31.09
CA THR A 6 26.46 45.95 -30.76
C THR A 6 26.53 45.27 -29.40
N ILE A 7 27.47 44.33 -29.24
CA ILE A 7 27.67 43.58 -27.99
C ILE A 7 27.96 44.53 -26.82
N ASP A 8 28.64 45.64 -27.09
CA ASP A 8 28.98 46.65 -26.08
C ASP A 8 27.73 47.34 -25.51
N ALA A 9 26.72 47.61 -26.34
CA ALA A 9 25.45 48.19 -25.88
C ALA A 9 24.68 47.25 -24.95
N LEU A 10 24.77 45.93 -25.16
CA LEU A 10 24.21 44.94 -24.25
C LEU A 10 24.98 44.87 -22.92
N TYR A 11 26.30 45.02 -22.95
CA TYR A 11 27.13 44.99 -21.74
C TYR A 11 26.90 46.22 -20.86
N ASP A 12 26.86 47.41 -21.45
CA ASP A 12 26.57 48.66 -20.74
C ASP A 12 25.16 48.65 -20.14
N PHE A 13 24.18 48.13 -20.87
CA PHE A 13 22.82 47.94 -20.35
C PHE A 13 22.78 46.94 -19.19
N ALA A 14 23.50 45.82 -19.30
CA ALA A 14 23.56 44.80 -18.24
C ALA A 14 24.24 45.34 -16.97
N TRP A 15 25.30 46.15 -17.12
CA TRP A 15 25.95 46.82 -15.99
C TRP A 15 25.10 47.93 -15.40
N ALA A 16 24.38 48.72 -16.21
CA ALA A 16 23.47 49.74 -15.70
C ALA A 16 22.30 49.15 -14.89
N HIS A 17 21.89 47.92 -15.22
CA HIS A 17 20.74 47.25 -14.61
C HIS A 17 21.07 45.95 -13.87
N TRP A 18 22.31 45.77 -13.41
CA TRP A 18 22.76 44.52 -12.76
C TRP A 18 21.88 44.12 -11.57
N LEU A 19 21.39 45.09 -10.79
CA LEU A 19 20.51 44.86 -9.64
C LEU A 19 19.15 44.30 -10.07
N SER A 20 18.57 44.83 -11.16
CA SER A 20 17.30 44.37 -11.73
C SER A 20 17.42 42.97 -12.32
N ILE A 21 18.55 42.68 -12.99
CA ILE A 21 18.87 41.35 -13.52
C ILE A 21 19.05 40.35 -12.37
N GLY A 22 19.74 40.76 -11.30
CA GLY A 22 19.89 39.98 -10.06
C GLY A 22 18.54 39.64 -9.41
N LEU A 23 17.65 40.62 -9.25
CA LEU A 23 16.32 40.39 -8.69
C LEU A 23 15.44 39.51 -9.59
N LEU A 24 15.49 39.70 -10.90
CA LEU A 24 14.74 38.89 -11.86
C LEU A 24 15.21 37.43 -11.83
N SER A 25 16.52 37.20 -11.88
CA SER A 25 17.11 35.85 -11.79
C SER A 25 16.79 35.16 -10.48
N ALA A 26 16.88 35.86 -9.34
CA ALA A 26 16.47 35.33 -8.04
C ALA A 26 14.98 34.94 -8.02
N THR A 27 14.13 35.78 -8.62
CA THR A 27 12.68 35.49 -8.73
C THR A 27 12.43 34.25 -9.58
N ILE A 28 13.07 34.14 -10.76
CA ILE A 28 12.98 32.95 -11.63
C ILE A 28 13.47 31.70 -10.90
N LEU A 29 14.59 31.80 -10.16
CA LEU A 29 15.15 30.69 -9.39
C LEU A 29 14.15 30.20 -8.32
N VAL A 30 13.50 31.13 -7.60
CA VAL A 30 12.47 30.78 -6.60
C VAL A 30 11.28 30.09 -7.27
N PHE A 31 10.78 30.61 -8.39
CA PHE A 31 9.69 29.97 -9.12
C PHE A 31 10.08 28.59 -9.64
N ALA A 32 11.29 28.43 -10.18
CA ALA A 32 11.82 27.14 -10.64
C ALA A 32 11.97 26.15 -9.49
N ALA A 33 12.48 26.58 -8.33
CA ALA A 33 12.59 25.74 -7.14
C ALA A 33 11.21 25.30 -6.62
N VAL A 34 10.23 26.20 -6.59
CA VAL A 34 8.84 25.87 -6.21
C VAL A 34 8.23 24.90 -7.22
N ALA A 35 8.39 25.13 -8.52
CA ALA A 35 7.89 24.24 -9.56
C ALA A 35 8.54 22.84 -9.49
N PHE A 36 9.86 22.78 -9.28
CA PHE A 36 10.60 21.55 -9.10
C PHE A 36 10.13 20.79 -7.86
N PHE A 37 9.96 21.47 -6.73
CA PHE A 37 9.47 20.86 -5.50
C PHE A 37 8.04 20.34 -5.65
N ARG A 38 7.16 21.10 -6.32
CA ARG A 38 5.80 20.66 -6.68
C ARG A 38 5.82 19.41 -7.57
N TRP A 39 6.67 19.40 -8.59
CA TRP A 39 6.81 18.25 -9.49
C TRP A 39 7.32 17.02 -8.74
N ARG A 40 8.34 17.19 -7.88
CA ARG A 40 8.89 16.10 -7.06
C ARG A 40 7.87 15.54 -6.08
N LEU A 41 7.12 16.41 -5.39
CA LEU A 41 6.00 16.01 -4.54
C LEU A 41 4.96 15.25 -5.38
N LYS A 42 4.40 15.86 -6.42
CA LYS A 42 3.40 15.19 -7.27
C LYS A 42 3.86 13.80 -7.70
N ARG A 43 5.12 13.66 -8.13
CA ARG A 43 5.71 12.38 -8.52
C ARG A 43 5.88 11.41 -7.35
N SER A 44 6.32 11.85 -6.17
CA SER A 44 6.44 10.98 -5.00
C SER A 44 5.07 10.48 -4.54
N TRP A 45 4.05 11.34 -4.61
CA TRP A 45 2.68 10.99 -4.26
C TRP A 45 2.04 10.04 -5.28
N GLN A 46 2.30 10.23 -6.57
CA GLN A 46 1.90 9.28 -7.62
C GLN A 46 2.52 7.90 -7.38
N ARG A 47 3.82 7.83 -7.05
CA ARG A 47 4.45 6.55 -6.69
C ARG A 47 3.80 5.89 -5.48
N LEU A 48 3.46 6.64 -4.44
CA LEU A 48 2.76 6.08 -3.27
C LEU A 48 1.35 5.56 -3.62
N ILE A 49 0.67 6.20 -4.57
CA ILE A 49 -0.62 5.71 -5.10
C ILE A 49 -0.41 4.44 -5.93
N GLU A 50 0.58 4.44 -6.82
CA GLU A 50 0.95 3.29 -7.65
C GLU A 50 1.37 2.10 -6.79
N GLU A 51 2.26 2.27 -5.82
CA GLU A 51 2.65 1.23 -4.86
C GLU A 51 1.45 0.67 -4.08
N GLY A 52 0.51 1.52 -3.64
CA GLY A 52 -0.72 1.07 -2.97
C GLY A 52 -1.70 0.32 -3.87
N VAL A 53 -1.69 0.64 -5.18
CA VAL A 53 -2.49 -0.03 -6.21
C VAL A 53 -1.87 -1.37 -6.60
N GLU A 54 -0.56 -1.42 -6.82
CA GLU A 54 0.23 -2.63 -7.08
C GLU A 54 0.05 -3.67 -5.95
N ASP A 55 -0.04 -3.22 -4.70
CA ASP A 55 -0.29 -4.08 -3.53
C ASP A 55 -1.63 -4.85 -3.57
N LEU A 56 -2.59 -4.36 -4.36
CA LEU A 56 -3.91 -4.97 -4.60
C LEU A 56 -3.92 -5.82 -5.87
N ASP A 57 -3.14 -5.45 -6.89
CA ASP A 57 -2.99 -6.25 -8.11
C ASP A 57 -2.15 -7.51 -7.84
N ALA A 58 -1.12 -7.40 -6.99
CA ALA A 58 -0.38 -8.55 -6.47
C ALA A 58 -1.28 -9.57 -5.73
N PHE A 59 -2.38 -9.11 -5.12
CA PHE A 59 -3.37 -10.02 -4.56
C PHE A 59 -4.11 -10.81 -5.67
N GLY A 60 -4.44 -10.15 -6.78
CA GLY A 60 -5.14 -10.70 -7.95
C GLY A 60 -4.35 -11.74 -8.77
N GLU A 61 -3.02 -11.73 -8.66
CA GLU A 61 -2.13 -12.59 -9.46
C GLU A 61 -1.86 -13.97 -8.83
N SER A 62 -2.36 -14.24 -7.62
CA SER A 62 -2.23 -15.58 -7.05
C SER A 62 -3.04 -16.58 -7.88
N ALA A 63 -2.36 -17.58 -8.45
CA ALA A 63 -2.93 -18.65 -9.26
C ALA A 63 -4.04 -19.49 -8.55
N ALA A 64 -4.28 -19.24 -7.26
CA ALA A 64 -5.28 -19.90 -6.42
C ALA A 64 -6.52 -19.03 -6.10
N LEU A 65 -6.73 -17.90 -6.79
CA LEU A 65 -7.97 -17.13 -6.60
C LEU A 65 -9.15 -17.80 -7.31
N ASP A 66 -10.23 -18.00 -6.55
CA ASP A 66 -11.51 -18.41 -7.10
C ASP A 66 -12.15 -17.23 -7.85
N GLU A 67 -13.10 -17.52 -8.73
CA GLU A 67 -13.84 -16.52 -9.48
C GLU A 67 -14.58 -15.54 -8.56
N ARG A 68 -15.08 -16.02 -7.41
CA ARG A 68 -15.69 -15.16 -6.38
C ARG A 68 -14.69 -14.16 -5.80
N ASP A 69 -13.45 -14.58 -5.57
CA ASP A 69 -12.43 -13.66 -5.07
C ASP A 69 -12.06 -12.59 -6.10
N ARG A 70 -11.96 -12.96 -7.39
CA ARG A 70 -11.72 -11.99 -8.45
C ARG A 70 -12.81 -10.93 -8.52
N ARG A 71 -14.07 -11.36 -8.42
CA ARG A 71 -15.23 -10.45 -8.39
C ARG A 71 -15.22 -9.56 -7.15
N ALA A 72 -14.97 -10.12 -5.97
CA ALA A 72 -14.90 -9.35 -4.74
C ALA A 72 -13.76 -8.31 -4.79
N LEU A 73 -12.60 -8.66 -5.35
CA LEU A 73 -11.50 -7.72 -5.56
C LEU A 73 -11.84 -6.62 -6.55
N GLN A 74 -12.49 -6.97 -7.66
CA GLN A 74 -12.91 -5.99 -8.64
C GLN A 74 -13.90 -5.00 -8.01
N LEU A 75 -14.84 -5.49 -7.20
CA LEU A 75 -15.76 -4.66 -6.45
C LEU A 75 -15.03 -3.72 -5.47
N VAL A 76 -14.02 -4.22 -4.73
CA VAL A 76 -13.20 -3.37 -3.85
C VAL A 76 -12.41 -2.32 -4.65
N LYS A 77 -11.91 -2.66 -5.83
CA LYS A 77 -11.23 -1.72 -6.74
C LYS A 77 -12.19 -0.65 -7.24
N GLU A 78 -13.43 -1.00 -7.55
CA GLU A 78 -14.48 -0.07 -7.97
C GLU A 78 -14.87 0.89 -6.83
N LEU A 79 -15.17 0.38 -5.64
CA LEU A 79 -15.46 1.20 -4.46
C LEU A 79 -14.31 2.15 -4.12
N ARG A 80 -13.06 1.74 -4.34
CA ARG A 80 -11.89 2.60 -4.17
C ARG A 80 -11.83 3.71 -5.24
N ARG A 81 -12.21 3.42 -6.48
CA ARG A 81 -12.29 4.41 -7.57
C ARG A 81 -13.35 5.46 -7.28
N GLU A 82 -14.51 5.06 -6.74
CA GLU A 82 -15.60 5.98 -6.37
C GLU A 82 -15.11 7.12 -5.44
N VAL A 83 -14.15 6.86 -4.56
CA VAL A 83 -13.58 7.90 -3.66
C VAL A 83 -13.00 9.10 -4.42
N TRP A 84 -12.52 8.88 -5.64
CA TRP A 84 -11.96 9.93 -6.49
C TRP A 84 -13.02 10.78 -7.18
N ASP A 85 -14.24 10.26 -7.30
CA ASP A 85 -15.38 10.94 -7.93
C ASP A 85 -16.23 11.69 -6.89
N VAL A 86 -16.19 11.24 -5.63
CA VAL A 86 -16.92 11.87 -4.52
C VAL A 86 -16.42 13.30 -4.25
N SER A 87 -17.38 14.21 -4.04
CA SER A 87 -17.09 15.60 -3.69
C SER A 87 -16.24 15.69 -2.42
N PRO A 88 -15.26 16.61 -2.33
CA PRO A 88 -14.47 16.79 -1.11
C PRO A 88 -15.31 17.07 0.14
N ALA A 89 -16.54 17.58 -0.03
CA ALA A 89 -17.45 17.86 1.07
C ALA A 89 -18.01 16.59 1.74
N ASP A 90 -18.05 15.46 1.02
CA ASP A 90 -18.64 14.20 1.46
C ASP A 90 -17.58 13.18 1.93
N LEU A 91 -16.31 13.59 1.93
CA LEU A 91 -15.18 12.83 2.47
C LEU A 91 -15.05 13.11 3.98
N ASP A 92 -15.98 12.57 4.77
CA ASP A 92 -15.93 12.73 6.22
C ASP A 92 -15.07 11.63 6.89
N VAL A 93 -14.23 12.05 7.85
CA VAL A 93 -13.37 11.19 8.69
C VAL A 93 -14.01 10.93 10.07
N GLY A 94 -15.23 11.44 10.29
CA GLY A 94 -16.03 11.11 11.44
C GLY A 94 -16.16 9.60 11.63
N PHE A 95 -16.17 9.15 12.88
CA PHE A 95 -16.29 7.74 13.24
C PHE A 95 -17.49 7.08 12.54
N GLU A 96 -18.65 7.74 12.57
CA GLU A 96 -19.87 7.27 11.94
C GLU A 96 -19.72 7.11 10.41
N ALA A 97 -19.14 8.11 9.74
CA ALA A 97 -18.92 8.06 8.29
C ALA A 97 -17.95 6.93 7.89
N LEU A 98 -16.89 6.71 8.67
CA LEU A 98 -15.95 5.61 8.44
C LEU A 98 -16.61 4.25 8.71
N PHE A 99 -17.41 4.15 9.77
CA PHE A 99 -18.16 2.94 10.09
C PHE A 99 -19.16 2.59 8.98
N GLN A 100 -19.95 3.55 8.51
CA GLN A 100 -20.89 3.35 7.39
C GLN A 100 -20.18 2.92 6.10
N LYS A 101 -19.04 3.55 5.78
CA LYS A 101 -18.22 3.15 4.63
C LYS A 101 -17.69 1.72 4.80
N ALA A 102 -17.21 1.35 5.99
CA ALA A 102 -16.74 0.00 6.27
C ALA A 102 -17.88 -1.03 6.14
N ALA A 103 -19.04 -0.74 6.72
CA ALA A 103 -20.23 -1.58 6.62
C ALA A 103 -20.64 -1.78 5.16
N ARG A 104 -20.68 -0.72 4.35
CA ARG A 104 -20.95 -0.81 2.90
C ARG A 104 -19.98 -1.77 2.22
N VAL A 105 -18.67 -1.62 2.45
CA VAL A 105 -17.65 -2.50 1.86
C VAL A 105 -17.87 -3.96 2.29
N VAL A 106 -18.11 -4.19 3.59
CA VAL A 106 -18.34 -5.53 4.15
C VAL A 106 -19.58 -6.18 3.53
N CYS A 107 -20.72 -5.49 3.50
CA CYS A 107 -21.96 -6.00 2.91
C CYS A 107 -21.78 -6.31 1.42
N SER A 108 -21.14 -5.41 0.67
CA SER A 108 -20.90 -5.62 -0.76
C SER A 108 -19.99 -6.80 -1.04
N VAL A 109 -18.94 -7.02 -0.23
CA VAL A 109 -18.09 -8.21 -0.34
C VAL A 109 -18.83 -9.48 0.08
N ALA A 110 -19.58 -9.44 1.18
CA ALA A 110 -20.35 -10.59 1.67
C ALA A 110 -21.35 -11.09 0.63
N ALA A 111 -22.04 -10.17 -0.06
CA ALA A 111 -22.99 -10.48 -1.12
C ALA A 111 -22.34 -11.22 -2.32
N VAL A 112 -21.03 -11.04 -2.57
CA VAL A 112 -20.31 -11.80 -3.61
C VAL A 112 -20.12 -13.26 -3.22
N TYR A 113 -19.86 -13.54 -1.94
CA TYR A 113 -19.61 -14.91 -1.46
C TYR A 113 -20.89 -15.67 -1.13
N HIS A 114 -21.93 -14.97 -0.67
CA HIS A 114 -23.19 -15.55 -0.20
C HIS A 114 -24.40 -14.90 -0.88
N PRO A 115 -24.54 -15.02 -2.21
CA PRO A 115 -25.62 -14.36 -2.95
C PRO A 115 -27.02 -14.86 -2.58
N ASP A 116 -27.13 -16.11 -2.13
CA ASP A 116 -28.41 -16.74 -1.79
C ASP A 116 -28.85 -16.46 -0.34
N ALA A 117 -27.97 -15.89 0.48
CA ALA A 117 -28.29 -15.57 1.87
C ALA A 117 -29.14 -14.29 1.94
N PRO A 118 -30.21 -14.25 2.75
CA PRO A 118 -31.06 -13.06 2.87
C PRO A 118 -30.32 -11.87 3.47
N LYS A 119 -29.31 -12.14 4.30
CA LYS A 119 -28.43 -11.14 4.92
C LYS A 119 -26.98 -11.64 4.89
N PRO A 120 -26.28 -11.50 3.75
CA PRO A 120 -24.94 -12.05 3.54
C PRO A 120 -23.93 -11.62 4.61
N GLU A 121 -24.06 -10.41 5.15
CA GLU A 121 -23.19 -9.86 6.19
C GLU A 121 -23.28 -10.61 7.54
N TYR A 122 -24.30 -11.44 7.76
CA TYR A 122 -24.46 -12.24 8.98
C TYR A 122 -23.98 -13.69 8.84
N GLU A 123 -23.40 -14.06 7.70
CA GLU A 123 -22.72 -15.34 7.53
C GLU A 123 -21.39 -15.40 8.29
N ALA A 124 -20.83 -14.25 8.68
CA ALA A 124 -19.67 -14.15 9.54
C ALA A 124 -20.06 -14.25 11.02
N THR A 125 -19.26 -14.97 11.81
CA THR A 125 -19.42 -15.00 13.26
C THR A 125 -19.10 -13.64 13.89
N LEU A 126 -19.62 -13.40 15.10
CA LEU A 126 -19.27 -12.20 15.88
C LEU A 126 -17.76 -12.10 16.12
N LEU A 127 -17.10 -13.24 16.40
CA LEU A 127 -15.66 -13.29 16.59
C LEU A 127 -14.90 -12.84 15.33
N GLU A 128 -15.28 -13.35 14.16
CA GLU A 128 -14.67 -12.95 12.89
C GLU A 128 -14.86 -11.46 12.61
N SER A 129 -16.05 -10.92 12.88
CA SER A 129 -16.35 -9.49 12.73
C SER A 129 -15.49 -8.61 13.66
N LEU A 130 -15.29 -9.03 14.91
CA LEU A 130 -14.40 -8.33 15.85
C LEU A 130 -12.93 -8.41 15.40
N LEU A 131 -12.51 -9.55 14.87
CA LEU A 131 -11.17 -9.74 14.33
C LEU A 131 -10.94 -8.87 13.07
N LEU A 132 -11.93 -8.74 12.20
CA LEU A 132 -11.91 -7.79 11.08
C LEU A 132 -11.63 -6.38 11.59
N ALA A 133 -12.45 -5.91 12.53
CA ALA A 133 -12.33 -4.56 13.08
C ALA A 133 -10.95 -4.32 13.70
N ARG A 134 -10.44 -5.29 14.48
CA ARG A 134 -9.11 -5.24 15.10
C ARG A 134 -7.99 -5.18 14.05
N ARG A 135 -8.04 -6.02 13.01
CA ARG A 135 -7.00 -6.06 11.96
C ARG A 135 -7.02 -4.81 11.10
N VAL A 136 -8.20 -4.33 10.71
CA VAL A 136 -8.38 -3.06 10.01
C VAL A 136 -7.80 -1.91 10.83
N ASN A 137 -8.16 -1.79 12.11
CA ASN A 137 -7.63 -0.74 12.99
C ASN A 137 -6.11 -0.81 13.12
N THR A 138 -5.55 -2.01 13.33
CA THR A 138 -4.10 -2.22 13.41
C THR A 138 -3.38 -1.75 12.14
N ARG A 139 -3.95 -2.03 10.95
CA ARG A 139 -3.36 -1.60 9.68
C ARG A 139 -3.49 -0.10 9.45
N ILE A 140 -4.60 0.51 9.84
CA ILE A 140 -4.78 1.97 9.78
C ILE A 140 -3.80 2.68 10.73
N ILE A 141 -3.57 2.16 11.94
CA ILE A 141 -2.57 2.70 12.87
C ILE A 141 -1.16 2.58 12.31
N ARG A 142 -0.85 1.58 11.49
CA ARG A 142 0.45 1.54 10.79
C ARG A 142 0.50 2.60 9.69
N LEU A 143 -0.60 2.79 8.97
CA LEU A 143 -0.74 3.81 7.92
C LEU A 143 -0.42 5.20 8.46
N THR A 144 -0.86 5.51 9.68
CA THR A 144 -0.61 6.81 10.34
C THR A 144 0.85 7.07 10.67
N ARG A 145 1.72 6.05 10.65
CA ARG A 145 3.16 6.21 10.88
C ARG A 145 3.92 6.62 9.62
N PHE A 146 3.33 6.50 8.44
CA PHE A 146 3.97 6.93 7.19
C PHE A 146 3.91 8.46 7.06
N GLY A 147 4.99 9.05 6.54
CA GLY A 147 5.26 10.50 6.52
C GLY A 147 4.05 11.42 6.25
N PRO A 148 3.28 11.23 5.16
CA PRO A 148 2.14 12.10 4.87
C PRO A 148 0.97 11.93 5.85
N PHE A 149 0.72 10.72 6.36
CA PHE A 149 -0.36 10.47 7.34
C PHE A 149 0.02 10.83 8.76
N ARG A 150 1.31 10.90 9.06
CA ARG A 150 1.77 11.38 10.36
C ARG A 150 1.27 12.79 10.63
N LEU A 151 1.30 13.65 9.60
CA LEU A 151 0.73 14.99 9.64
C LEU A 151 -0.77 14.98 9.88
N LEU A 152 -1.49 13.96 9.37
CA LEU A 152 -2.90 13.83 9.65
C LEU A 152 -3.19 13.40 11.09
N ALA A 153 -2.45 12.39 11.53
CA ALA A 153 -2.65 11.69 12.79
C ALA A 153 -2.25 12.51 14.01
N GLU A 154 -1.27 13.41 13.87
CA GLU A 154 -0.83 14.30 14.94
C GLU A 154 -1.83 15.43 15.24
N ARG A 155 -2.77 15.71 14.33
CA ARG A 155 -3.79 16.74 14.52
C ARG A 155 -5.06 16.16 15.15
N ARG A 156 -5.70 16.97 15.99
CA ARG A 156 -6.97 16.59 16.62
C ARG A 156 -8.08 16.55 15.56
N LEU A 157 -8.98 15.56 15.62
CA LEU A 157 -10.15 15.49 14.73
C LEU A 157 -10.99 16.79 14.74
N ASN A 158 -11.10 17.42 15.91
CA ASN A 158 -11.78 18.71 16.09
C ASN A 158 -11.14 19.84 15.25
N GLU A 159 -9.82 19.82 15.02
CA GLU A 159 -9.17 20.83 14.18
C GLU A 159 -9.58 20.69 12.70
N TYR A 160 -9.80 19.46 12.23
CA TYR A 160 -10.32 19.22 10.89
C TYR A 160 -11.76 19.69 10.76
N GLN A 161 -12.61 19.34 11.74
CA GLN A 161 -13.99 19.80 11.77
C GLN A 161 -14.07 21.32 11.81
N LYS A 162 -13.29 21.98 12.68
CA LYS A 162 -13.21 23.45 12.74
C LYS A 162 -12.70 24.06 11.45
N ALA A 163 -11.67 23.48 10.82
CA ALA A 163 -11.15 23.96 9.55
C ALA A 163 -12.20 23.84 8.44
N TYR A 164 -12.93 22.72 8.40
CA TYR A 164 -14.03 22.48 7.46
C TYR A 164 -15.22 23.43 7.70
N GLU A 165 -15.66 23.59 8.95
CA GLU A 165 -16.73 24.54 9.30
C GLU A 165 -16.34 25.98 8.98
N THR A 166 -15.10 26.38 9.27
CA THR A 166 -14.59 27.72 8.94
C THR A 166 -14.57 27.90 7.43
N TYR A 167 -14.14 26.88 6.69
CA TYR A 167 -14.16 26.88 5.23
C TYR A 167 -15.59 27.00 4.68
N ARG A 168 -16.54 26.22 5.21
CA ARG A 168 -17.95 26.26 4.83
C ARG A 168 -18.57 27.62 5.15
N LYS A 169 -18.40 28.13 6.37
CA LYS A 169 -18.85 29.48 6.79
C LYS A 169 -18.28 30.58 5.89
N PHE A 170 -17.01 30.46 5.51
CA PHE A 170 -16.39 31.41 4.58
C PHE A 170 -16.98 31.30 3.17
N GLN A 171 -17.18 30.08 2.67
CA GLN A 171 -17.77 29.82 1.35
C GLN A 171 -19.23 30.26 1.25
N ASP A 172 -19.99 30.11 2.35
CA ASP A 172 -21.41 30.44 2.45
C ASP A 172 -21.64 31.92 2.79
N SER A 173 -20.59 32.68 3.13
CA SER A 173 -20.74 34.09 3.47
C SER A 173 -21.33 34.88 2.29
N PRO A 174 -22.30 35.79 2.54
CA PRO A 174 -22.95 36.55 1.48
C PRO A 174 -21.94 37.40 0.71
N LEU A 175 -20.85 37.83 1.36
CA LEU A 175 -19.75 38.57 0.73
C LEU A 175 -18.96 37.71 -0.28
N VAL A 176 -18.71 36.44 0.02
CA VAL A 176 -18.06 35.52 -0.93
C VAL A 176 -19.02 35.14 -2.05
N GLN A 177 -20.31 34.97 -1.75
CA GLN A 177 -21.32 34.70 -2.78
C GLN A 177 -21.52 35.88 -3.74
N THR A 178 -21.57 37.13 -3.25
CA THR A 178 -21.64 38.34 -4.09
C THR A 178 -20.37 38.54 -4.89
N LEU A 179 -19.19 38.31 -4.29
CA LEU A 179 -17.93 38.30 -5.05
C LEU A 179 -17.96 37.23 -6.15
N LYS A 180 -18.42 36.00 -5.87
CA LYS A 180 -18.52 34.92 -6.87
C LYS A 180 -19.47 35.27 -8.01
N LYS A 181 -20.57 35.99 -7.75
CA LYS A 181 -21.47 36.51 -8.79
C LYS A 181 -20.74 37.48 -9.73
N HIS A 182 -19.78 38.26 -9.22
CA HIS A 182 -18.96 39.18 -10.03
C HIS A 182 -17.57 38.60 -10.32
N ARG A 183 -17.49 37.77 -11.38
CA ARG A 183 -16.27 37.03 -11.79
C ARG A 183 -15.02 37.91 -11.90
N HIS A 184 -15.14 39.17 -12.33
CA HIS A 184 -14.03 40.11 -12.47
C HIS A 184 -13.50 40.61 -11.11
N LEU A 185 -14.39 41.03 -10.21
CA LEU A 185 -14.03 41.44 -8.85
C LEU A 185 -13.42 40.28 -8.05
N TYR A 186 -14.00 39.08 -8.17
CA TYR A 186 -13.43 37.89 -7.56
C TYR A 186 -12.01 37.60 -8.05
N ARG A 187 -11.77 37.77 -9.36
CA ARG A 187 -10.43 37.60 -9.95
C ARG A 187 -9.45 38.66 -9.44
N MET A 188 -9.86 39.93 -9.34
CA MET A 188 -9.01 41.02 -8.84
C MET A 188 -8.68 40.85 -7.35
N VAL A 189 -9.67 40.55 -6.50
CA VAL A 189 -9.46 40.33 -5.06
C VAL A 189 -8.57 39.11 -4.83
N ARG A 190 -8.78 38.04 -5.59
CA ARG A 190 -7.91 36.86 -5.57
C ARG A 190 -6.47 37.24 -5.96
N TRP A 191 -6.30 38.02 -7.01
CA TRP A 191 -4.99 38.55 -7.43
C TRP A 191 -4.33 39.41 -6.35
N ALA A 192 -5.08 40.33 -5.73
CA ALA A 192 -4.58 41.20 -4.67
C ALA A 192 -4.13 40.41 -3.43
N ILE A 193 -4.90 39.39 -3.03
CA ILE A 193 -4.52 38.47 -1.93
C ILE A 193 -3.27 37.66 -2.30
N HIS A 194 -3.15 37.22 -3.55
CA HIS A 194 -1.98 36.50 -4.03
C HIS A 194 -0.73 37.40 -4.10
N LEU A 195 -0.88 38.65 -4.52
CA LEU A 195 0.19 39.63 -4.62
C LEU A 195 0.69 40.06 -3.24
N LYS A 196 -0.22 40.32 -2.28
CA LYS A 196 0.13 40.65 -0.89
C LYS A 196 0.91 39.53 -0.20
N ASN A 197 0.57 38.27 -0.51
CA ASN A 197 1.18 37.12 0.13
C ASN A 197 2.31 36.48 -0.70
N ILE A 198 2.69 37.07 -1.85
CA ILE A 198 3.74 36.55 -2.73
C ILE A 198 5.12 36.52 -2.03
N GLN A 199 5.33 37.43 -1.07
CA GLN A 199 6.56 37.53 -0.29
C GLN A 199 6.66 36.47 0.82
N ASN A 200 5.58 35.74 1.13
CA ASN A 200 5.60 34.68 2.14
C ASN A 200 5.62 33.30 1.45
N PRO A 201 6.79 32.73 1.15
CA PRO A 201 6.90 31.42 0.52
C PRO A 201 6.29 30.30 1.38
N VAL A 202 6.29 30.46 2.71
CA VAL A 202 5.68 29.52 3.66
C VAL A 202 4.14 29.55 3.56
N TYR A 203 3.55 30.71 3.30
CA TYR A 203 2.11 30.84 3.04
C TYR A 203 1.68 30.09 1.79
N TRP A 204 2.47 30.14 0.71
CA TRP A 204 2.16 29.44 -0.54
C TRP A 204 2.36 27.94 -0.44
N ALA A 205 3.46 27.51 0.19
CA ALA A 205 3.66 26.12 0.53
C ALA A 205 2.49 25.62 1.40
N GLY A 206 2.16 26.33 2.48
CA GLY A 206 1.08 25.97 3.40
C GLY A 206 -0.30 25.99 2.76
N ARG A 207 -0.64 26.98 1.93
CA ARG A 207 -1.96 27.13 1.30
C ARG A 207 -2.22 26.06 0.24
N GLU A 208 -1.22 25.75 -0.59
CA GLU A 208 -1.38 24.74 -1.62
C GLU A 208 -1.31 23.32 -1.04
N LEU A 209 -0.38 23.07 -0.11
CA LEU A 209 -0.32 21.80 0.62
C LEU A 209 -1.57 21.57 1.48
N SER A 210 -2.21 22.64 2.00
CA SER A 210 -3.32 22.47 2.94
C SER A 210 -4.67 22.24 2.28
N ARG A 211 -4.97 22.75 1.09
CA ARG A 211 -6.32 22.58 0.50
C ARG A 211 -6.41 21.46 -0.51
N GLU A 212 -5.56 21.47 -1.53
CA GLU A 212 -5.52 20.37 -2.50
C GLU A 212 -4.81 19.15 -1.91
N GLY A 213 -3.73 19.38 -1.16
CA GLY A 213 -3.01 18.30 -0.48
C GLY A 213 -3.83 17.60 0.59
N SER A 214 -4.66 18.30 1.38
CA SER A 214 -5.52 17.65 2.36
C SER A 214 -6.63 16.83 1.71
N VAL A 215 -7.30 17.35 0.68
CA VAL A 215 -8.33 16.61 -0.07
C VAL A 215 -7.73 15.38 -0.74
N LEU A 216 -6.56 15.51 -1.36
CA LEU A 216 -5.85 14.38 -1.97
C LEU A 216 -5.49 13.33 -0.92
N LEU A 217 -4.93 13.76 0.21
CA LEU A 217 -4.54 12.90 1.31
C LEU A 217 -5.73 12.20 1.97
N LEU A 218 -6.86 12.88 2.03
CA LEU A 218 -8.13 12.36 2.50
C LEU A 218 -8.73 11.31 1.56
N ARG A 219 -8.74 11.59 0.25
CA ARG A 219 -9.12 10.61 -0.77
C ARG A 219 -8.24 9.38 -0.70
N TRP A 220 -6.94 9.58 -0.58
CA TRP A 220 -6.00 8.48 -0.40
C TRP A 220 -6.30 7.67 0.86
N PHE A 221 -6.53 8.35 1.99
CA PHE A 221 -6.90 7.70 3.25
C PHE A 221 -8.14 6.82 3.08
N HIS A 222 -9.22 7.35 2.49
CA HIS A 222 -10.44 6.60 2.22
C HIS A 222 -10.21 5.43 1.27
N ALA A 223 -9.43 5.63 0.21
CA ALA A 223 -9.06 4.58 -0.74
C ALA A 223 -8.32 3.43 -0.04
N HIS A 224 -7.34 3.74 0.81
CA HIS A 224 -6.62 2.75 1.61
C HIS A 224 -7.51 2.11 2.69
N PHE A 225 -8.38 2.87 3.32
CA PHE A 225 -9.34 2.37 4.30
C PHE A 225 -10.25 1.31 3.68
N ILE A 226 -10.88 1.63 2.52
CA ILE A 226 -11.70 0.70 1.75
C ILE A 226 -10.91 -0.53 1.36
N GLN A 227 -9.67 -0.37 0.90
CA GLN A 227 -8.80 -1.49 0.56
C GLN A 227 -8.52 -2.40 1.77
N GLN A 228 -8.27 -1.85 2.96
CA GLN A 228 -8.02 -2.66 4.15
C GLN A 228 -9.28 -3.40 4.62
N VAL A 229 -10.43 -2.71 4.65
CA VAL A 229 -11.71 -3.33 5.00
C VAL A 229 -12.08 -4.43 3.99
N GLY A 230 -11.99 -4.13 2.70
CA GLY A 230 -12.32 -5.07 1.62
C GLY A 230 -11.44 -6.32 1.66
N ARG A 231 -10.14 -6.17 1.91
CA ARG A 231 -9.23 -7.31 2.08
C ARG A 231 -9.61 -8.19 3.25
N GLU A 232 -9.90 -7.61 4.41
CA GLU A 232 -10.31 -8.41 5.58
C GLU A 232 -11.72 -9.02 5.41
N ALA A 233 -12.62 -8.35 4.70
CA ALA A 233 -13.92 -8.90 4.35
C ALA A 233 -13.76 -10.13 3.43
N ILE A 234 -12.95 -10.01 2.37
CA ILE A 234 -12.61 -11.12 1.47
C ILE A 234 -12.03 -12.31 2.26
N ARG A 235 -11.16 -12.04 3.24
CA ARG A 235 -10.57 -13.07 4.10
C ARG A 235 -11.64 -13.88 4.83
N ILE A 236 -12.59 -13.19 5.45
CA ILE A 236 -13.60 -13.79 6.31
C ILE A 236 -14.65 -14.53 5.48
N TYR A 237 -15.29 -13.85 4.53
CA TYR A 237 -16.37 -14.46 3.74
C TYR A 237 -15.84 -15.49 2.74
N GLY A 238 -14.61 -15.33 2.25
CA GLY A 238 -13.92 -16.35 1.45
C GLY A 238 -13.40 -17.53 2.26
N ARG A 239 -13.50 -17.49 3.61
CA ARG A 239 -12.97 -18.49 4.55
C ARG A 239 -11.48 -18.80 4.32
N ARG A 240 -10.71 -17.79 3.91
CA ARG A 240 -9.28 -17.93 3.60
C ARG A 240 -8.45 -17.57 4.83
N PRO A 241 -7.54 -18.43 5.32
CA PRO A 241 -6.66 -18.08 6.43
C PRO A 241 -5.62 -17.02 6.03
N PHE A 242 -5.20 -17.03 4.76
CA PHE A 242 -4.19 -16.11 4.22
C PHE A 242 -4.77 -15.32 3.06
N LEU A 243 -4.40 -14.04 3.00
CA LEU A 243 -4.79 -13.16 1.90
C LEU A 243 -3.71 -13.12 0.83
N LYS A 244 -2.45 -12.97 1.25
CA LYS A 244 -1.31 -12.92 0.35
C LYS A 244 -0.63 -14.28 0.28
N GLU A 245 -0.22 -14.70 -0.92
CA GLU A 245 0.58 -15.93 -1.07
C GLU A 245 1.87 -15.80 -0.27
N GLU A 246 2.45 -14.60 -0.17
CA GLU A 246 3.63 -14.35 0.64
C GLU A 246 3.39 -14.55 2.14
N GLU A 247 2.19 -14.25 2.67
CA GLU A 247 1.83 -14.52 4.07
C GLU A 247 1.75 -16.03 4.32
N ARG A 248 1.13 -16.75 3.38
CA ARG A 248 1.04 -18.21 3.41
C ARG A 248 2.42 -18.85 3.31
N GLU A 249 3.23 -18.46 2.33
CA GLU A 249 4.60 -18.94 2.16
C GLU A 249 5.42 -18.64 3.42
N LEU A 250 5.36 -17.42 3.95
CA LEU A 250 6.10 -17.05 5.15
C LEU A 250 5.70 -17.90 6.36
N THR A 251 4.41 -18.24 6.48
CA THR A 251 3.91 -19.15 7.52
C THR A 251 4.42 -20.57 7.32
N LEU A 252 4.37 -21.11 6.10
CA LEU A 252 4.91 -22.43 5.78
C LEU A 252 6.43 -22.50 5.95
N LEU A 253 7.15 -21.42 5.62
CA LEU A 253 8.58 -21.27 5.85
C LEU A 253 8.91 -21.31 7.33
N LEU A 254 8.10 -20.71 8.18
CA LEU A 254 8.29 -20.76 9.63
C LEU A 254 8.12 -22.17 10.18
N TYR A 255 7.08 -22.88 9.73
CA TYR A 255 6.91 -24.30 10.08
C TYR A 255 8.06 -25.14 9.54
N ARG A 256 8.56 -24.87 8.33
CA ARG A 256 9.71 -25.58 7.73
C ARG A 256 10.99 -25.33 8.50
N LEU A 257 11.28 -24.07 8.84
CA LEU A 257 12.43 -23.71 9.68
C LEU A 257 12.37 -24.43 11.03
N TYR A 258 11.19 -24.50 11.64
CA TYR A 258 11.01 -25.28 12.86
C TYR A 258 11.26 -26.77 12.63
N HIS A 259 10.67 -27.31 11.56
CA HIS A 259 10.79 -28.71 11.19
C HIS A 259 12.25 -29.15 11.00
N LEU A 260 13.10 -28.27 10.46
CA LEU A 260 14.52 -28.58 10.29
C LEU A 260 15.19 -29.02 11.60
N HIS A 261 14.82 -28.42 12.75
CA HIS A 261 15.38 -28.80 14.05
C HIS A 261 15.20 -30.29 14.38
N ARG A 262 14.14 -30.92 13.87
CA ARG A 262 13.87 -32.35 14.11
C ARG A 262 14.92 -33.26 13.45
N HIS A 263 15.59 -32.83 12.38
CA HIS A 263 16.62 -33.65 11.70
C HIS A 263 17.87 -33.92 12.53
N TRP A 264 18.10 -33.15 13.59
CA TRP A 264 19.22 -33.31 14.53
C TRP A 264 18.75 -33.48 15.99
N GLY A 265 17.48 -33.83 16.20
CA GLY A 265 16.92 -34.11 17.53
C GLY A 265 16.58 -32.87 18.37
N GLY A 266 16.53 -31.69 17.75
CA GLY A 266 16.14 -30.44 18.39
C GLY A 266 14.62 -30.17 18.40
N PRO A 267 14.19 -28.94 18.73
CA PRO A 267 15.05 -27.81 19.10
C PRO A 267 15.49 -27.81 20.57
N SER A 268 16.72 -27.39 20.82
CA SER A 268 17.17 -26.99 22.16
C SER A 268 16.48 -25.70 22.64
N SER A 269 16.65 -25.34 23.91
CA SER A 269 16.11 -24.08 24.46
C SER A 269 16.60 -22.84 23.71
N ASP A 270 17.88 -22.81 23.33
CA ASP A 270 18.46 -21.71 22.56
C ASP A 270 17.93 -21.66 21.13
N GLU A 271 17.80 -22.81 20.48
CA GLU A 271 17.22 -22.90 19.14
C GLU A 271 15.76 -22.45 19.12
N TRP A 272 14.98 -22.86 20.12
CA TRP A 272 13.60 -22.41 20.30
C TRP A 272 13.54 -20.89 20.43
N ARG A 273 14.40 -20.29 21.27
CA ARG A 273 14.48 -18.84 21.44
C ARG A 273 14.83 -18.14 20.13
N LEU A 274 15.81 -18.66 19.37
CA LEU A 274 16.21 -18.09 18.08
C LEU A 274 15.07 -18.15 17.06
N TRP A 275 14.39 -19.29 16.95
CA TRP A 275 13.25 -19.48 16.05
C TRP A 275 12.06 -18.59 16.45
N ALA A 276 11.71 -18.53 17.74
CA ALA A 276 10.63 -17.69 18.23
C ALA A 276 10.93 -16.20 18.00
N ALA A 277 12.16 -15.75 18.25
CA ALA A 277 12.58 -14.38 17.97
C ALA A 277 12.57 -14.05 16.46
N PHE A 278 12.89 -15.03 15.62
CA PHE A 278 12.80 -14.90 14.16
C PHE A 278 11.34 -14.79 13.69
N THR A 279 10.46 -15.66 14.20
CA THR A 279 9.00 -15.62 13.99
C THR A 279 8.38 -14.30 14.44
N ALA A 280 8.77 -13.80 15.61
CA ALA A 280 8.31 -12.53 16.13
C ALA A 280 8.69 -11.34 15.21
N ARG A 281 9.71 -11.48 14.36
CA ARG A 281 10.16 -10.43 13.42
C ARG A 281 9.71 -10.66 11.98
N ALA A 282 8.82 -11.62 11.73
CA ALA A 282 8.24 -11.87 10.41
C ALA A 282 7.46 -10.64 9.91
N PRO A 283 7.87 -9.98 8.81
CA PRO A 283 7.38 -8.65 8.45
C PRO A 283 5.94 -8.64 7.90
N LEU A 284 5.49 -9.75 7.31
CA LEU A 284 4.17 -9.84 6.67
C LEU A 284 3.11 -10.46 7.58
N LEU A 285 3.53 -11.22 8.60
CA LEU A 285 2.59 -11.85 9.52
C LEU A 285 2.14 -10.83 10.56
N ASP A 286 0.83 -10.74 10.77
CA ASP A 286 0.31 -10.02 11.93
C ASP A 286 0.64 -10.74 13.24
N ALA A 287 0.33 -10.10 14.37
CA ALA A 287 0.64 -10.70 15.68
C ALA A 287 -0.12 -12.01 15.91
N GLU A 288 -1.34 -12.10 15.41
CA GLU A 288 -2.21 -13.26 15.56
C GLU A 288 -1.66 -14.46 14.78
N ALA A 289 -1.31 -14.27 13.51
CA ALA A 289 -0.68 -15.31 12.69
C ALA A 289 0.65 -15.78 13.29
N ARG A 290 1.49 -14.86 13.79
CA ARG A 290 2.75 -15.23 14.48
C ARG A 290 2.48 -16.07 15.73
N MET A 291 1.52 -15.67 16.56
CA MET A 291 1.16 -16.42 17.76
C MET A 291 0.54 -17.77 17.42
N SER A 292 -0.28 -17.86 16.38
CA SER A 292 -0.86 -19.12 15.89
C SER A 292 0.24 -20.09 15.42
N VAL A 293 1.25 -19.59 14.70
CA VAL A 293 2.41 -20.41 14.31
C VAL A 293 3.16 -20.92 15.54
N VAL A 294 3.46 -20.05 16.50
CA VAL A 294 4.14 -20.45 17.75
C VAL A 294 3.32 -21.47 18.53
N ASP A 295 2.02 -21.25 18.69
CA ASP A 295 1.11 -22.15 19.40
C ASP A 295 1.01 -23.51 18.71
N ASN A 296 0.83 -23.54 17.39
CA ASN A 296 0.77 -24.78 16.63
C ASN A 296 2.06 -25.59 16.77
N VAL A 297 3.21 -24.91 16.62
CA VAL A 297 4.53 -25.52 16.78
C VAL A 297 4.73 -26.05 18.22
N ALA A 298 4.36 -25.29 19.23
CA ALA A 298 4.48 -25.69 20.64
C ALA A 298 3.63 -26.92 20.97
N ASN A 299 2.45 -27.04 20.33
CA ASN A 299 1.56 -28.18 20.45
C ASN A 299 1.89 -29.33 19.47
N GLY A 300 3.01 -29.26 18.75
CA GLY A 300 3.42 -30.28 17.79
C GLY A 300 2.53 -30.39 16.54
N ARG A 301 1.64 -29.43 16.31
CA ARG A 301 0.73 -29.35 15.15
C ARG A 301 1.47 -28.73 13.98
N LEU A 302 1.97 -29.56 13.06
CA LEU A 302 2.60 -29.12 11.82
C LEU A 302 1.74 -29.53 10.62
N PRO A 303 1.64 -28.70 9.57
CA PRO A 303 1.00 -29.12 8.32
C PRO A 303 1.72 -30.30 7.66
N ASP A 304 0.98 -31.27 7.13
CA ASP A 304 1.48 -32.56 6.62
C ASP A 304 2.52 -32.46 5.49
N ALA A 305 2.55 -31.34 4.76
CA ALA A 305 3.43 -31.12 3.61
C ALA A 305 4.55 -30.08 3.83
N VAL A 306 4.88 -29.76 5.09
CA VAL A 306 5.89 -28.74 5.41
C VAL A 306 7.29 -29.11 4.86
N GLU A 307 7.66 -30.38 4.89
CA GLU A 307 8.96 -30.86 4.40
C GLU A 307 9.14 -30.70 2.89
N ALA A 308 8.07 -30.79 2.12
CA ALA A 308 8.10 -30.66 0.66
C ALA A 308 7.97 -29.20 0.20
N PHE A 309 7.57 -28.29 1.09
CA PHE A 309 7.27 -26.91 0.74
C PHE A 309 8.55 -26.13 0.37
N LEU A 310 8.63 -25.65 -0.88
CA LEU A 310 9.68 -24.75 -1.33
C LEU A 310 9.09 -23.35 -1.59
N PRO A 311 9.74 -22.28 -1.10
CA PRO A 311 9.27 -20.93 -1.37
C PRO A 311 9.37 -20.63 -2.87
N LYS A 312 8.29 -20.11 -3.46
CA LYS A 312 8.25 -19.70 -4.86
C LYS A 312 8.51 -18.21 -5.01
N THR A 313 8.09 -17.40 -4.02
CA THR A 313 8.26 -15.95 -4.08
C THR A 313 9.70 -15.54 -3.79
N ARG A 314 10.18 -14.48 -4.46
CA ARG A 314 11.52 -13.91 -4.23
C ARG A 314 11.72 -13.54 -2.76
N MET A 315 10.70 -12.95 -2.15
CA MET A 315 10.72 -12.57 -0.73
C MET A 315 10.75 -13.80 0.18
N GLY A 316 9.96 -14.83 -0.11
CA GLY A 316 10.00 -16.11 0.62
C GLY A 316 11.39 -16.74 0.57
N ILE A 317 12.02 -16.80 -0.61
CA ILE A 317 13.38 -17.32 -0.77
C ILE A 317 14.39 -16.51 0.04
N GLN A 318 14.35 -15.17 -0.06
CA GLN A 318 15.24 -14.29 0.70
C GLN A 318 15.08 -14.45 2.21
N TRP A 319 13.84 -14.57 2.68
CA TRP A 319 13.53 -14.69 4.10
C TRP A 319 13.90 -16.07 4.65
N TYR A 320 13.64 -17.14 3.90
CA TYR A 320 14.06 -18.49 4.27
C TYR A 320 15.58 -18.59 4.37
N ARG A 321 16.30 -18.07 3.36
CA ARG A 321 17.76 -17.94 3.37
C ARG A 321 18.26 -17.18 4.60
N LYS A 322 17.61 -16.07 4.94
CA LYS A 322 17.94 -15.28 6.14
C LYS A 322 17.74 -16.08 7.42
N GLY A 323 16.66 -16.85 7.53
CA GLY A 323 16.39 -17.72 8.67
C GLY A 323 17.46 -18.78 8.86
N ILE A 324 17.82 -19.50 7.78
CA ILE A 324 18.88 -20.52 7.78
C ILE A 324 20.22 -19.93 8.22
N ARG A 325 20.64 -18.80 7.61
CA ARG A 325 21.90 -18.13 7.97
C ARG A 325 21.93 -17.71 9.43
N LYS A 326 20.84 -17.13 9.91
CA LYS A 326 20.73 -16.72 11.32
C LYS A 326 20.90 -17.91 12.27
N MET A 327 20.36 -19.09 11.94
CA MET A 327 20.54 -20.30 12.73
C MET A 327 21.97 -20.88 12.66
N LEU A 328 22.71 -20.64 11.57
CA LEU A 328 24.13 -21.01 11.45
C LEU A 328 25.04 -20.06 12.23
N GLU A 329 24.75 -18.76 12.20
CA GLU A 329 25.59 -17.70 12.79
C GLU A 329 25.37 -17.54 14.29
N GLU A 330 24.12 -17.64 14.76
CA GLU A 330 23.76 -17.31 16.16
C GLU A 330 23.68 -18.55 17.09
N ASP A 331 23.92 -19.76 16.59
CA ASP A 331 23.99 -20.96 17.43
C ASP A 331 25.45 -21.36 17.76
N PRO A 332 25.94 -21.02 18.98
CA PRO A 332 27.31 -21.34 19.39
C PRO A 332 27.56 -22.85 19.54
N HIS A 333 26.50 -23.65 19.67
CA HIS A 333 26.58 -25.10 19.90
C HIS A 333 26.10 -25.90 18.69
N ALA A 334 26.11 -25.30 17.49
CA ALA A 334 25.69 -25.97 16.27
C ALA A 334 26.55 -27.21 15.99
N SER A 335 25.95 -28.39 16.14
CA SER A 335 26.59 -29.67 15.79
C SER A 335 26.98 -29.70 14.30
N GLU A 336 28.01 -30.49 13.97
CA GLU A 336 28.45 -30.66 12.58
C GLU A 336 27.31 -31.16 11.68
N ARG A 337 26.50 -32.09 12.21
CA ARG A 337 25.29 -32.58 11.53
C ARG A 337 24.30 -31.45 11.23
N LYS A 338 24.04 -30.56 12.19
CA LYS A 338 23.16 -29.40 11.99
C LYS A 338 23.72 -28.49 10.89
N ARG A 339 25.02 -28.18 10.93
CA ARG A 339 25.68 -27.32 9.92
C ARG A 339 25.54 -27.92 8.51
N MET A 340 25.84 -29.21 8.34
CA MET A 340 25.69 -29.90 7.05
C MET A 340 24.26 -29.82 6.51
N VAL A 341 23.24 -30.03 7.34
CA VAL A 341 21.82 -29.97 6.91
C VAL A 341 21.46 -28.55 6.46
N LEU A 342 21.83 -27.53 7.25
CA LEU A 342 21.54 -26.12 6.94
C LEU A 342 22.29 -25.64 5.69
N GLU A 343 23.55 -26.02 5.52
CA GLU A 343 24.35 -25.69 4.33
C GLU A 343 23.78 -26.37 3.08
N ARG A 344 23.34 -27.63 3.17
CA ARG A 344 22.67 -28.34 2.08
C ARG A 344 21.39 -27.65 1.65
N GLU A 345 20.55 -27.24 2.59
CA GLU A 345 19.33 -26.46 2.32
C GLU A 345 19.68 -25.11 1.64
N LEU A 346 20.71 -24.41 2.14
CA LEU A 346 21.17 -23.14 1.59
C LEU A 346 21.71 -23.27 0.14
N ALA A 347 22.42 -24.36 -0.14
CA ALA A 347 22.92 -24.68 -1.47
C ALA A 347 21.76 -24.98 -2.44
N GLY A 348 20.74 -25.72 -1.99
CA GLY A 348 19.53 -26.01 -2.76
C GLY A 348 18.79 -24.74 -3.21
N LEU A 349 18.70 -23.73 -2.36
CA LEU A 349 18.09 -22.44 -2.68
C LEU A 349 18.88 -21.63 -3.73
N SER A 350 20.18 -21.85 -3.83
CA SER A 350 21.05 -21.12 -4.77
C SER A 350 20.97 -21.70 -6.19
N GLY A 351 20.79 -23.02 -6.32
CA GLY A 351 20.63 -23.69 -7.61
C GLY A 351 19.28 -23.44 -8.29
N GLY A 352 18.20 -23.25 -7.53
CA GLY A 352 16.85 -23.03 -8.08
C GLY A 352 16.65 -21.65 -8.72
N SER A 353 17.32 -20.61 -8.20
CA SER A 353 17.16 -19.24 -8.68
C SER A 353 17.67 -19.03 -10.12
N ALA A 354 18.64 -19.82 -10.57
CA ALA A 354 19.21 -19.70 -11.91
C ALA A 354 18.32 -20.30 -13.01
N LYS A 355 17.45 -21.26 -12.67
CA LYS A 355 16.59 -21.95 -13.65
C LYS A 355 15.24 -21.28 -13.90
N SER A 356 14.73 -20.45 -12.98
CA SER A 356 13.43 -19.76 -13.20
C SER A 356 13.55 -18.44 -13.98
N ALA A 357 14.74 -17.83 -14.03
CA ALA A 357 14.93 -16.55 -14.72
C ALA A 357 15.09 -16.68 -16.25
N THR A 358 15.31 -17.88 -16.78
CA THR A 358 15.55 -18.15 -18.21
C THR A 358 14.39 -18.84 -18.93
N GLY A 359 13.25 -19.06 -18.25
CA GLY A 359 12.14 -19.87 -18.76
C GLY A 359 10.83 -19.11 -18.91
N CYS A 360 10.81 -18.04 -19.70
CA CYS A 360 9.57 -17.55 -20.30
C CYS A 360 9.66 -17.80 -21.81
N PRO A 361 9.31 -19.01 -22.31
CA PRO A 361 9.18 -19.22 -23.73
C PRO A 361 7.98 -18.39 -24.20
N ALA A 362 8.23 -17.45 -25.11
CA ALA A 362 7.18 -16.76 -25.84
C ALA A 362 6.27 -17.83 -26.46
N ALA A 363 5.01 -17.86 -26.05
CA ALA A 363 3.99 -18.74 -26.61
C ALA A 363 3.74 -18.35 -28.08
N GLY A 364 4.48 -18.97 -28.99
CA GLY A 364 4.13 -19.05 -30.39
C GLY A 364 3.00 -20.07 -30.54
N ALA A 365 1.81 -19.58 -30.87
CA ALA A 365 0.69 -20.41 -31.27
C ALA A 365 1.06 -21.22 -32.53
N SER A 366 1.02 -22.54 -32.42
CA SER A 366 0.95 -23.45 -33.56
C SER A 366 -0.30 -24.30 -33.39
N GLU A 367 -1.41 -23.73 -33.86
CA GLU A 367 -2.69 -24.40 -34.03
C GLU A 367 -2.73 -24.94 -35.46
N LYS A 368 -2.46 -26.25 -35.61
CA LYS A 368 -2.94 -27.04 -36.74
C LYS A 368 -2.79 -28.54 -36.47
N ASP A 369 -3.80 -29.26 -36.92
CA ASP A 369 -3.88 -30.71 -37.13
C ASP A 369 -4.10 -31.61 -35.91
N ARG A 370 -5.39 -31.76 -35.56
CA ARG A 370 -5.99 -33.09 -35.33
C ARG A 370 -7.42 -33.15 -35.89
N THR A 371 -7.53 -33.59 -37.14
CA THR A 371 -8.70 -34.31 -37.63
C THR A 371 -8.41 -35.81 -37.56
N SER A 372 -9.24 -36.55 -36.82
CA SER A 372 -9.42 -37.97 -37.07
C SER A 372 -10.87 -38.37 -36.74
N PRO A 373 -11.42 -39.35 -37.48
CA PRO A 373 -12.85 -39.51 -37.65
C PRO A 373 -13.48 -40.40 -36.57
N ALA A 374 -14.76 -40.13 -36.34
CA ALA A 374 -15.65 -41.00 -35.59
C ALA A 374 -15.85 -42.32 -36.32
N GLY A 375 -15.61 -43.42 -35.61
CA GLY A 375 -16.05 -44.76 -35.98
C GLY A 375 -16.58 -45.46 -34.75
N CYS A 376 -17.91 -45.57 -34.64
CA CYS A 376 -18.59 -46.58 -33.84
C CYS A 376 -19.87 -46.96 -34.59
N GLY A 377 -19.91 -48.20 -35.07
CA GLY A 377 -21.11 -48.88 -35.47
C GLY A 377 -21.38 -50.05 -34.54
N SER A 378 -22.68 -50.34 -34.41
CA SER A 378 -23.36 -51.59 -34.01
C SER A 378 -23.17 -52.10 -32.59
#